data_AF-H0TIV5-F1
#
_entry.id   AF-H0TIV5-F1
#
_cell.length_a   1.000
_cell.length_b   1.000
_cell.length_c   1.000
_cell.angle_alpha   90.00
_cell.angle_beta   90.00
_cell.angle_gamma   90.00
#
_symmetry.space_group_name_H-M   'P 1'
#
loop_
_entity.id
_entity.type
_entity.pdbx_description
1 polymer ?
#
loop_
_entity_poly.entity_id
_entity_poly.type
_entity_poly.pdbx_seq_one_letter_code
_entity_poly.pdbx_strand_id
1 'polypeptide(L)'
;MTLVPTPGFPREHFFMIRFIAFVVMAFVTAFVGVSWVVRGFPMHTPSPQIVAELPALVDKSFGGKDAEEFERKAWVAQHTSQSDKNPKLDALRLDALQAATAYKMSPCDETMKRNLVDALTAYARAYQAKLGCSPSMRMFCGDKKIKETADTFSTPLDQRVKEALFEAFDQKGVVRADFAGDVREEVLQFAGPGLWFDESPVCLPRQQHTGAARG
;
A
#
# COMPACT_ATOMS: atom_id res chain seq x y z
N MET A 1 16.22 -15.49 -87.46
CA MET A 1 15.16 -14.97 -86.57
C MET A 1 15.79 -14.68 -85.22
N THR A 2 15.60 -13.44 -84.78
CA THR A 2 16.15 -12.75 -83.59
C THR A 2 15.69 -13.34 -82.25
N LEU A 3 16.58 -13.41 -81.26
CA LEU A 3 16.23 -13.33 -79.82
C LEU A 3 17.35 -12.62 -79.02
N VAL A 4 17.10 -11.33 -78.79
CA VAL A 4 17.42 -10.41 -77.68
C VAL A 4 18.41 -10.82 -76.57
N PRO A 5 19.37 -9.95 -76.19
CA PRO A 5 20.09 -10.02 -74.91
C PRO A 5 19.37 -9.21 -73.81
N THR A 6 19.18 -9.78 -72.62
CA THR A 6 18.77 -9.02 -71.41
C THR A 6 19.97 -8.69 -70.53
N PRO A 7 20.13 -7.43 -70.09
CA PRO A 7 21.28 -6.96 -69.33
C PRO A 7 21.19 -7.27 -67.82
N GLY A 8 22.37 -7.43 -67.21
CA GLY A 8 22.57 -7.76 -65.81
C GLY A 8 22.08 -6.68 -64.82
N PHE A 9 21.58 -7.15 -63.68
CA PHE A 9 21.19 -6.31 -62.56
C PHE A 9 22.42 -5.83 -61.76
N PRO A 10 22.53 -4.53 -61.43
CA PRO A 10 23.71 -3.95 -60.78
C PRO A 10 23.78 -4.26 -59.28
N ARG A 11 24.93 -4.81 -58.87
CA ARG A 11 25.27 -5.24 -57.50
C ARG A 11 25.40 -4.08 -56.48
N GLU A 12 25.31 -2.83 -56.92
CA GLU A 12 25.53 -1.63 -56.09
C GLU A 12 24.27 -1.17 -55.32
N HIS A 13 23.08 -1.49 -55.84
CA HIS A 13 21.82 -1.17 -55.14
C HIS A 13 21.67 -1.93 -53.81
N PHE A 14 22.26 -3.12 -53.70
CA PHE A 14 22.15 -3.93 -52.49
C PHE A 14 22.92 -3.34 -51.29
N PHE A 15 24.06 -2.67 -51.54
CA PHE A 15 24.85 -2.04 -50.49
C PHE A 15 24.22 -0.73 -50.00
N MET A 16 23.74 0.09 -50.92
CA MET A 16 23.11 1.38 -50.58
C MET A 16 21.79 1.18 -49.82
N ILE A 17 20.97 0.19 -50.22
CA ILE A 17 19.71 -0.15 -49.53
C ILE A 17 19.97 -0.69 -48.12
N ARG A 18 21.00 -1.55 -47.95
CA ARG A 18 21.36 -2.07 -46.62
C ARG A 18 21.86 -0.95 -45.71
N PHE A 19 22.68 -0.03 -46.22
CA PHE A 19 23.17 1.10 -45.45
C PHE A 19 22.03 2.03 -45.00
N ILE A 20 21.09 2.34 -45.91
CA ILE A 20 19.90 3.13 -45.58
C ILE A 20 19.05 2.42 -44.52
N ALA A 21 18.85 1.10 -44.63
CA ALA A 21 18.11 0.33 -43.63
C ALA A 21 18.76 0.37 -42.25
N PHE A 22 20.09 0.26 -42.15
CA PHE A 22 20.80 0.36 -40.86
C PHE A 22 20.69 1.75 -40.25
N VAL A 23 20.81 2.80 -41.05
CA VAL A 23 20.68 4.20 -40.57
C VAL A 23 19.26 4.48 -40.08
N VAL A 24 18.24 4.03 -40.82
CA VAL A 24 16.83 4.18 -40.41
C VAL A 24 16.55 3.40 -39.12
N MET A 25 17.02 2.16 -39.01
CA MET A 25 16.85 1.36 -37.79
C MET A 25 17.53 2.00 -36.59
N ALA A 26 18.77 2.49 -36.74
CA ALA A 26 19.49 3.18 -35.68
C ALA A 26 18.77 4.46 -35.23
N PHE A 27 18.27 5.26 -36.19
CA PHE A 27 17.55 6.48 -35.90
C PHE A 27 16.23 6.21 -35.18
N VAL A 28 15.47 5.19 -35.61
CA VAL A 28 14.25 4.75 -34.92
C VAL A 28 14.57 4.28 -33.51
N THR A 29 15.60 3.45 -33.29
CA THR A 29 15.95 2.99 -31.94
C THR A 29 16.36 4.13 -31.00
N ALA A 30 17.09 5.13 -31.51
CA ALA A 30 17.50 6.29 -30.73
C ALA A 30 16.31 7.20 -30.41
N PHE A 31 15.45 7.50 -31.39
CA PHE A 31 14.28 8.36 -31.19
C PHE A 31 13.22 7.72 -30.30
N VAL A 32 12.96 6.43 -30.50
CA VAL A 32 12.09 5.63 -29.65
C VAL A 32 12.71 5.63 -28.25
N GLY A 33 13.92 5.11 -28.06
CA GLY A 33 14.58 5.01 -26.75
C GLY A 33 14.63 6.33 -25.96
N VAL A 34 15.03 7.44 -26.58
CA VAL A 34 15.07 8.76 -25.93
C VAL A 34 13.66 9.29 -25.62
N SER A 35 12.67 8.99 -26.47
CA SER A 35 11.27 9.37 -26.20
C SER A 35 10.65 8.60 -25.03
N TRP A 36 11.05 7.35 -24.76
CA TRP A 36 10.59 6.59 -23.58
C TRP A 36 11.23 7.07 -22.28
N VAL A 37 12.50 7.51 -22.32
CA VAL A 37 13.19 8.06 -21.14
C VAL A 37 12.57 9.38 -20.68
N VAL A 38 12.09 10.21 -21.61
CA VAL A 38 11.51 11.53 -21.28
C VAL A 38 10.00 11.46 -20.99
N ARG A 39 9.26 10.48 -21.51
CA ARG A 39 7.80 10.38 -21.35
C ARG A 39 7.31 9.33 -20.34
N GLY A 40 8.19 8.48 -19.80
CA GLY A 40 7.80 7.40 -18.89
C GLY A 40 7.11 6.24 -19.61
N PHE A 41 7.32 5.01 -19.13
CA PHE A 41 6.79 3.80 -19.77
C PHE A 41 5.25 3.74 -19.73
N PRO A 42 4.56 3.59 -20.87
CA PRO A 42 3.13 3.31 -20.94
C PRO A 42 2.85 1.86 -20.53
N MET A 43 2.40 1.65 -19.29
CA MET A 43 1.69 0.44 -18.93
C MET A 43 0.32 0.44 -19.61
N HIS A 44 0.10 -0.48 -20.55
CA HIS A 44 -1.24 -0.74 -21.08
C HIS A 44 -2.12 -1.33 -19.96
N THR A 45 -3.02 -0.52 -19.42
CA THR A 45 -4.26 -1.01 -18.80
C THR A 45 -5.43 -0.48 -19.63
N PRO A 46 -6.37 -1.34 -20.07
CA PRO A 46 -7.56 -0.88 -20.78
C PRO A 46 -8.60 -0.46 -19.74
N SER A 47 -8.85 0.83 -19.59
CA SER A 47 -10.10 1.33 -18.99
C SER A 47 -10.50 2.68 -19.58
N PRO A 48 -11.80 2.96 -19.72
CA PRO A 48 -12.32 4.02 -20.57
C PRO A 48 -12.09 5.41 -19.95
N GLN A 49 -11.70 6.36 -20.80
CA GLN A 49 -11.53 7.76 -20.44
C GLN A 49 -12.90 8.40 -20.16
N ILE A 50 -13.24 8.57 -18.88
CA ILE A 50 -14.07 9.68 -18.42
C ILE A 50 -13.08 10.73 -17.94
N VAL A 51 -12.67 11.64 -18.83
CA VAL A 51 -11.86 12.79 -18.45
C VAL A 51 -12.79 13.76 -17.72
N ALA A 52 -13.00 13.52 -16.42
CA ALA A 52 -13.21 14.62 -15.51
C ALA A 52 -11.84 15.29 -15.36
N GLU A 53 -11.73 16.57 -15.68
CA GLU A 53 -10.55 17.37 -15.36
C GLU A 53 -10.24 17.21 -13.88
N LEU A 54 -9.18 16.46 -13.55
CA LEU A 54 -8.59 16.53 -12.23
C LEU A 54 -8.12 17.98 -12.05
N PRO A 55 -8.60 18.73 -11.05
CA PRO A 55 -8.05 20.04 -10.77
C PRO A 55 -6.56 19.87 -10.54
N ALA A 56 -5.76 20.64 -11.29
CA ALA A 56 -4.32 20.53 -11.33
C ALA A 56 -3.73 20.46 -9.92
N LEU A 57 -3.16 19.30 -9.57
CA LEU A 57 -2.46 19.06 -8.30
C LEU A 57 -1.10 19.80 -8.23
N VAL A 58 -0.94 20.88 -9.01
CA VAL A 58 0.35 21.54 -9.28
C VAL A 58 0.42 22.95 -8.72
N ASP A 59 -0.68 23.50 -8.19
CA ASP A 59 -0.69 24.83 -7.56
C ASP A 59 -0.52 24.79 -6.02
N LYS A 60 -0.13 23.63 -5.47
CA LYS A 60 0.30 23.55 -4.07
C LYS A 60 1.80 23.76 -4.02
N SER A 61 2.21 25.01 -3.78
CA SER A 61 3.57 25.40 -3.43
C SER A 61 4.18 24.35 -2.47
N PHE A 62 5.36 23.81 -2.81
CA PHE A 62 6.16 22.99 -1.92
C PHE A 62 6.56 23.88 -0.72
N GLY A 63 5.79 23.80 0.37
CA GLY A 63 5.87 24.72 1.51
C GLY A 63 4.63 25.61 1.73
N GLY A 64 3.51 25.32 1.08
CA GLY A 64 2.23 26.00 1.32
C GLY A 64 1.62 25.66 2.68
N LYS A 65 0.66 26.49 3.13
CA LYS A 65 -0.11 26.35 4.39
C LYS A 65 -0.59 24.93 4.70
N ASP A 66 -0.83 24.11 3.68
CA ASP A 66 -1.20 22.71 3.82
C ASP A 66 -0.11 21.85 4.48
N ALA A 67 1.17 22.14 4.22
CA ALA A 67 2.30 21.45 4.86
C ALA A 67 2.42 21.87 6.33
N GLU A 68 2.29 23.16 6.65
CA GLU A 68 2.27 23.65 8.03
C GLU A 68 1.05 23.11 8.80
N GLU A 69 -0.12 23.01 8.16
CA GLU A 69 -1.32 22.43 8.75
C GLU A 69 -1.17 20.91 8.95
N PHE A 70 -0.51 20.22 8.03
CA PHE A 70 -0.16 18.80 8.17
C PHE A 70 0.82 18.59 9.33
N GLU A 71 1.89 19.36 9.41
CA GLU A 71 2.86 19.32 10.51
C GLU A 71 2.21 19.66 11.84
N ARG A 72 1.32 20.65 11.88
CA ARG A 72 0.54 21.00 13.06
C ARG A 72 -0.39 19.85 13.48
N LYS A 73 -1.08 19.21 12.54
CA LYS A 73 -1.93 18.04 12.82
C LYS A 73 -1.10 16.86 13.33
N ALA A 74 0.07 16.61 12.74
CA ALA A 74 1.01 15.60 13.21
C ALA A 74 1.53 15.93 14.62
N TRP A 75 1.88 17.19 14.88
CA TRP A 75 2.32 17.64 16.19
C TRP A 75 1.21 17.49 17.24
N VAL A 76 -0.02 17.89 16.93
CA VAL A 76 -1.18 17.71 17.83
C VAL A 76 -1.47 16.23 18.04
N ALA A 77 -1.35 15.40 17.01
CA ALA A 77 -1.49 13.95 17.14
C ALA A 77 -0.47 13.33 18.10
N GLN A 78 0.78 13.78 18.03
CA GLN A 78 1.85 13.31 18.91
C GLN A 78 1.73 13.84 20.35
N HIS A 79 1.26 15.08 20.52
CA HIS A 79 1.31 15.78 21.81
C HIS A 79 -0.04 15.88 22.52
N THR A 80 -1.13 15.43 21.90
CA THR A 80 -2.46 15.44 22.51
C THR A 80 -3.17 14.11 22.31
N SER A 81 -3.90 13.66 23.33
CA SER A 81 -4.82 12.53 23.26
C SER A 81 -6.25 13.00 22.96
N GLN A 82 -6.41 14.09 22.20
CA GLN A 82 -7.74 14.58 21.85
C GLN A 82 -8.50 13.53 21.05
N SER A 83 -9.71 13.26 21.51
CA SER A 83 -10.64 12.28 20.95
C SER A 83 -11.93 12.98 20.49
N ASP A 84 -12.74 12.29 19.70
CA ASP A 84 -14.12 12.64 19.33
C ASP A 84 -15.12 12.62 20.51
N LYS A 85 -14.63 12.44 21.75
CA LYS A 85 -15.41 12.38 23.01
C LYS A 85 -16.38 11.19 23.05
N ASN A 86 -16.11 10.14 22.28
CA ASN A 86 -16.90 8.92 22.30
C ASN A 86 -16.26 7.89 23.25
N PRO A 87 -16.79 7.71 24.47
CA PRO A 87 -16.13 6.90 25.50
C PRO A 87 -16.00 5.43 25.11
N LYS A 88 -16.93 4.89 24.29
CA LYS A 88 -16.86 3.51 23.82
C LYS A 88 -15.75 3.31 22.79
N LEU A 89 -15.59 4.28 21.89
CA LEU A 89 -14.55 4.22 20.86
C LEU A 89 -13.17 4.51 21.47
N ASP A 90 -13.11 5.41 22.45
CA ASP A 90 -11.88 5.69 23.21
C ASP A 90 -11.37 4.49 23.97
N ALA A 91 -12.25 3.71 24.58
CA ALA A 91 -11.86 2.46 25.23
C ALA A 91 -11.20 1.50 24.22
N LEU A 92 -11.76 1.37 23.02
CA LEU A 92 -11.20 0.52 21.96
C LEU A 92 -9.85 1.05 21.44
N ARG A 93 -9.71 2.37 21.28
CA ARG A 93 -8.44 3.00 20.89
C ARG A 93 -7.35 2.74 21.92
N LEU A 94 -7.67 2.94 23.20
CA LEU A 94 -6.72 2.74 24.29
C LEU A 94 -6.34 1.26 24.45
N ASP A 95 -7.30 0.35 24.30
CA ASP A 95 -7.07 -1.09 24.33
C ASP A 95 -6.16 -1.53 23.18
N ALA A 96 -6.44 -1.08 21.95
CA ALA A 96 -5.59 -1.35 20.79
C ALA A 96 -4.17 -0.77 20.96
N LEU A 97 -4.05 0.45 21.49
CA LEU A 97 -2.75 1.08 21.78
C LEU A 97 -1.97 0.31 22.82
N GLN A 98 -2.62 -0.10 23.92
CA GLN A 98 -2.00 -0.86 24.99
C GLN A 98 -1.56 -2.24 24.50
N ALA A 99 -2.42 -2.94 23.75
CA ALA A 99 -2.12 -4.25 23.21
C ALA A 99 -0.96 -4.19 22.18
N ALA A 100 -0.95 -3.19 21.31
CA ALA A 100 0.15 -2.97 20.37
C ALA A 100 1.48 -2.69 21.08
N THR A 101 1.44 -1.85 22.12
CA THR A 101 2.63 -1.53 22.93
C THR A 101 3.14 -2.77 23.68
N ALA A 102 2.24 -3.57 24.26
CA ALA A 102 2.61 -4.81 24.96
C ALA A 102 3.20 -5.85 24.00
N TYR A 103 2.62 -6.00 22.80
CA TYR A 103 3.14 -6.88 21.77
C TYR A 103 4.53 -6.44 21.30
N LYS A 104 4.75 -5.14 21.08
CA LYS A 104 6.08 -4.59 20.76
C LYS A 104 7.14 -4.97 21.79
N MET A 105 6.79 -5.02 23.08
CA MET A 105 7.71 -5.40 24.15
C MET A 105 7.96 -6.91 24.22
N SER A 106 7.05 -7.73 23.71
CA SER A 106 7.10 -9.20 23.78
C SER A 106 6.41 -9.85 22.58
N PRO A 107 6.99 -9.76 21.37
CA PRO A 107 6.33 -10.18 20.14
C PRO A 107 6.15 -11.69 19.99
N CYS A 108 6.85 -12.47 20.83
CA CYS A 108 6.83 -13.93 20.82
C CYS A 108 5.97 -14.53 21.94
N ASP A 109 5.26 -13.71 22.71
CA ASP A 109 4.28 -14.19 23.67
C ASP A 109 2.92 -14.35 22.98
N GLU A 110 2.44 -15.59 22.91
CA GLU A 110 1.13 -15.93 22.31
C GLU A 110 -0.04 -15.18 22.98
N THR A 111 0.08 -14.86 24.26
CA THR A 111 -0.92 -14.08 24.99
C THR A 111 -0.96 -12.65 24.47
N MET A 112 0.20 -12.05 24.23
CA MET A 112 0.30 -10.69 23.70
C MET A 112 -0.12 -10.62 22.24
N LYS A 113 0.23 -11.64 21.45
CA LYS A 113 -0.28 -11.81 20.07
C LYS A 113 -1.81 -11.85 20.08
N ARG A 114 -2.40 -12.69 20.92
CA ARG A 114 -3.85 -12.83 21.03
C ARG A 114 -4.53 -11.54 21.48
N ASN A 115 -3.99 -10.87 22.50
CA ASN A 115 -4.54 -9.60 22.99
C ASN A 115 -4.53 -8.53 21.89
N LEU A 116 -3.46 -8.45 21.10
CA LEU A 116 -3.38 -7.53 19.96
C LEU A 116 -4.41 -7.88 18.88
N VAL A 117 -4.54 -9.15 18.51
CA VAL A 117 -5.52 -9.61 17.52
C VAL A 117 -6.95 -9.32 17.98
N ASP A 118 -7.28 -9.60 19.24
CA ASP A 118 -8.61 -9.40 19.81
C ASP A 118 -8.96 -7.89 19.87
N ALA A 119 -8.05 -7.05 20.37
CA ALA A 119 -8.23 -5.61 20.46
C ALA A 119 -8.38 -4.96 19.07
N LEU A 120 -7.53 -5.34 18.12
CA LEU A 120 -7.57 -4.80 16.76
C LEU A 120 -8.82 -5.28 16.01
N THR A 121 -9.26 -6.52 16.24
CA THR A 121 -10.53 -7.03 15.70
C THR A 121 -11.73 -6.23 16.24
N ALA A 122 -11.75 -5.94 17.54
CA ALA A 122 -12.82 -5.13 18.14
C ALA A 122 -12.85 -3.70 17.57
N TYR A 123 -11.67 -3.10 17.39
CA TYR A 123 -11.52 -1.78 16.76
C TYR A 123 -11.98 -1.78 15.28
N ALA A 124 -11.59 -2.79 14.51
CA ALA A 124 -12.04 -2.97 13.12
C ALA A 124 -13.56 -3.16 13.03
N ARG A 125 -14.17 -3.92 13.94
CA ARG A 125 -15.64 -4.07 14.01
C ARG A 125 -16.35 -2.77 14.35
N ALA A 126 -15.76 -1.93 15.20
CA ALA A 126 -16.32 -0.60 15.46
C ALA A 126 -16.29 0.29 14.21
N TYR A 127 -15.23 0.19 13.40
CA TYR A 127 -15.15 0.85 12.09
C TYR A 127 -16.24 0.36 11.13
N GLN A 128 -16.41 -0.95 11.01
CA GLN A 128 -17.48 -1.55 10.20
C GLN A 128 -18.88 -1.13 10.65
N ALA A 129 -19.12 -1.15 11.97
CA ALA A 129 -20.40 -0.73 12.55
C ALA A 129 -20.71 0.74 12.24
N LYS A 130 -19.69 1.61 12.24
CA LYS A 130 -19.84 3.02 11.88
C LYS A 130 -20.07 3.22 10.39
N LEU A 131 -19.36 2.49 9.53
CA LEU A 131 -19.61 2.49 8.08
C LEU A 131 -21.04 2.04 7.76
N GLY A 132 -21.55 1.03 8.47
CA GLY A 132 -22.90 0.51 8.29
C GLY A 132 -23.15 -0.05 6.88
N CYS A 133 -22.08 -0.53 6.23
CA CYS A 133 -22.10 -1.09 4.88
C CYS A 133 -21.71 -2.56 4.94
N SER A 134 -22.38 -3.41 4.16
CA SER A 134 -21.99 -4.81 4.05
C SER A 134 -20.60 -4.91 3.40
N PRO A 135 -19.71 -5.81 3.87
CA PRO A 135 -18.39 -6.01 3.28
C PRO A 135 -18.45 -6.29 1.77
N SER A 136 -19.49 -6.98 1.30
CA SER A 136 -19.71 -7.31 -0.13
C SER A 136 -20.19 -6.14 -0.98
N MET A 137 -20.65 -5.04 -0.37
CA MET A 137 -21.16 -3.84 -1.06
C MET A 137 -20.34 -2.59 -0.74
N ARG A 138 -19.07 -2.74 -0.33
CA ARG A 138 -18.22 -1.61 0.05
C ARG A 138 -18.03 -0.59 -1.08
N MET A 139 -17.98 -1.06 -2.33
CA MET A 139 -17.91 -0.20 -3.53
C MET A 139 -19.18 0.60 -3.79
N PHE A 140 -20.31 0.20 -3.20
CA PHE A 140 -21.60 0.90 -3.25
C PHE A 140 -21.91 1.65 -1.94
N CYS A 141 -20.96 1.66 -0.99
CA CYS A 141 -21.09 2.46 0.21
C CYS A 141 -20.97 3.92 -0.19
N GLY A 142 -22.01 4.73 0.07
CA GLY A 142 -22.03 6.11 -0.36
C GLY A 142 -20.84 6.90 0.21
N ASP A 143 -20.19 7.71 -0.64
CA ASP A 143 -18.96 8.46 -0.31
C ASP A 143 -19.08 9.28 0.98
N LYS A 144 -20.28 9.81 1.25
CA LYS A 144 -20.59 10.54 2.47
C LYS A 144 -20.35 9.71 3.73
N LYS A 145 -20.79 8.45 3.76
CA LYS A 145 -20.60 7.56 4.93
C LYS A 145 -19.15 7.15 5.10
N ILE A 146 -18.46 6.92 3.98
CA ILE A 146 -17.02 6.62 3.99
C ILE A 146 -16.27 7.79 4.60
N LYS A 147 -16.55 9.01 4.15
CA LYS A 147 -15.91 10.23 4.65
C LYS A 147 -16.23 10.50 6.11
N GLU A 148 -17.49 10.44 6.52
CA GLU A 148 -17.90 10.62 7.92
C GLU A 148 -17.24 9.60 8.85
N THR A 149 -17.09 8.35 8.38
CA THR A 149 -16.39 7.33 9.16
C THR A 149 -14.90 7.60 9.19
N ALA A 150 -14.27 7.96 8.07
CA ALA A 150 -12.86 8.33 8.04
C ALA A 150 -12.56 9.50 9.00
N ASP A 151 -13.41 10.53 9.01
CA ASP A 151 -13.27 11.70 9.90
C ASP A 151 -13.41 11.32 11.38
N THR A 152 -14.24 10.31 11.70
CA THR A 152 -14.39 9.79 13.08
C THR A 152 -13.15 9.01 13.53
N PHE A 153 -12.45 8.35 12.61
CA PHE A 153 -11.28 7.50 12.85
C PHE A 153 -9.95 8.17 12.46
N SER A 154 -9.95 9.50 12.33
CA SER A 154 -8.79 10.33 12.03
C SER A 154 -8.41 11.27 13.19
N THR A 155 -8.77 10.92 14.41
CA THR A 155 -8.43 11.74 15.59
C THR A 155 -6.94 11.63 15.93
N PRO A 156 -6.37 12.58 16.68
CA PRO A 156 -5.04 12.47 17.31
C PRO A 156 -4.78 11.11 17.97
N LEU A 157 -5.76 10.58 18.70
CA LEU A 157 -5.64 9.28 19.35
C LEU A 157 -5.59 8.12 18.34
N ASP A 158 -6.38 8.18 17.26
CA ASP A 158 -6.33 7.17 16.18
C ASP A 158 -4.98 7.15 15.47
N GLN A 159 -4.35 8.33 15.31
CA GLN A 159 -3.02 8.43 14.71
C GLN A 159 -1.96 7.73 15.57
N ARG A 160 -2.01 7.90 16.90
CA ARG A 160 -1.13 7.19 17.84
C ARG A 160 -1.37 5.69 17.84
N VAL A 161 -2.64 5.26 17.74
CA VAL A 161 -2.98 3.83 17.60
C VAL A 161 -2.34 3.27 16.33
N LYS A 162 -2.50 3.95 15.19
CA LYS A 162 -1.87 3.52 13.92
C LYS A 162 -0.36 3.40 14.08
N GLU A 163 0.32 4.43 14.58
CA GLU A 163 1.77 4.42 14.78
C GLU A 163 2.22 3.23 15.66
N ALA A 164 1.55 3.00 16.79
CA ALA A 164 1.85 1.85 17.64
C ALA A 164 1.61 0.50 16.94
N LEU A 165 0.54 0.39 16.14
CA LEU A 165 0.27 -0.79 15.33
C LEU A 165 1.37 -1.01 14.29
N PHE A 166 1.78 0.02 13.54
CA PHE A 166 2.87 -0.08 12.58
C PHE A 166 4.14 -0.66 13.22
N GLU A 167 4.54 -0.15 14.38
CA GLU A 167 5.70 -0.64 15.12
C GLU A 167 5.54 -2.07 15.63
N ALA A 168 4.33 -2.44 16.05
CA ALA A 168 4.00 -3.79 16.50
C ALA A 168 4.05 -4.79 15.33
N PHE A 169 3.49 -4.46 14.17
CA PHE A 169 3.50 -5.32 12.99
C PHE A 169 4.86 -5.42 12.32
N ASP A 170 5.77 -4.47 12.54
CA ASP A 170 7.17 -4.58 12.09
C ASP A 170 7.94 -5.72 12.79
N GLN A 171 7.44 -6.21 13.94
CA GLN A 171 7.97 -7.41 14.60
C GLN A 171 7.64 -8.71 13.84
N LYS A 172 6.74 -8.65 12.84
CA LYS A 172 6.46 -9.71 11.86
C LYS A 172 6.00 -11.07 12.44
N GLY A 173 5.37 -11.08 13.62
CA GLY A 173 4.76 -12.28 14.21
C GLY A 173 3.23 -12.34 14.16
N VAL A 174 2.57 -11.31 13.62
CA VAL A 174 1.12 -11.29 13.37
C VAL A 174 0.86 -11.20 11.87
N VAL A 175 0.05 -12.12 11.38
CA VAL A 175 -0.26 -12.26 9.95
C VAL A 175 -1.74 -12.05 9.67
N ARG A 176 -2.08 -11.80 8.40
CA ARG A 176 -3.47 -11.69 7.94
C ARG A 176 -4.33 -12.91 8.30
N ALA A 177 -3.73 -14.09 8.41
CA ALA A 177 -4.43 -15.33 8.77
C ALA A 177 -4.93 -15.35 10.22
N ASP A 178 -4.30 -14.58 11.12
CA ASP A 178 -4.71 -14.48 12.54
C ASP A 178 -6.08 -13.78 12.69
N PHE A 179 -6.52 -13.05 11.65
CA PHE A 179 -7.78 -12.33 11.63
C PHE A 179 -8.86 -13.10 10.87
N ALA A 180 -10.11 -12.97 11.35
CA ALA A 180 -11.28 -13.50 10.67
C ALA A 180 -11.49 -12.84 9.29
N GLY A 181 -11.98 -13.60 8.32
CA GLY A 181 -12.03 -13.18 6.91
C GLY A 181 -12.81 -11.88 6.66
N ASP A 182 -13.81 -11.61 7.48
CA ASP A 182 -14.70 -10.46 7.42
C ASP A 182 -14.06 -9.14 7.88
N VAL A 183 -12.98 -9.18 8.67
CA VAL A 183 -12.30 -7.98 9.23
C VAL A 183 -10.92 -7.72 8.63
N ARG A 184 -10.42 -8.62 7.76
CA ARG A 184 -9.06 -8.54 7.22
C ARG A 184 -8.77 -7.25 6.46
N GLU A 185 -9.72 -6.75 5.70
CA GLU A 185 -9.54 -5.55 4.88
C GLU A 185 -9.42 -4.27 5.74
N GLU A 186 -10.20 -4.19 6.81
CA GLU A 186 -10.12 -3.12 7.79
C GLU A 186 -8.81 -3.18 8.56
N VAL A 187 -8.43 -4.38 9.01
CA VAL A 187 -7.18 -4.59 9.73
C VAL A 187 -5.99 -4.18 8.85
N LEU A 188 -5.99 -4.53 7.56
CA LEU A 188 -4.99 -4.09 6.59
C LEU A 188 -4.91 -2.56 6.49
N GLN A 189 -6.05 -1.87 6.54
CA GLN A 189 -6.10 -0.41 6.50
C GLN A 189 -5.44 0.25 7.73
N PHE A 190 -5.45 -0.41 8.89
CA PHE A 190 -4.90 0.13 10.14
C PHE A 190 -3.47 -0.34 10.43
N ALA A 191 -3.18 -1.62 10.17
CA ALA A 191 -1.91 -2.27 10.48
C ALA A 191 -0.77 -1.90 9.50
N GLY A 192 -1.12 -1.39 8.31
CA GLY A 192 -0.13 -0.97 7.32
C GLY A 192 0.56 -2.14 6.59
N PRO A 193 1.71 -1.89 5.93
CA PRO A 193 2.36 -2.85 5.04
C PRO A 193 2.93 -4.05 5.81
N GLY A 194 3.14 -3.96 7.12
CA GLY A 194 3.64 -5.07 7.95
C GLY A 194 2.74 -6.30 7.89
N LEU A 195 1.43 -6.11 7.72
CA LEU A 195 0.44 -7.20 7.60
C LEU A 195 0.40 -7.87 6.21
N TRP A 196 1.11 -7.32 5.23
CA TRP A 196 1.17 -7.85 3.85
C TRP A 196 2.20 -8.95 3.69
N PHE A 197 3.06 -9.14 4.69
CA PHE A 197 4.13 -10.13 4.68
C PHE A 197 3.75 -11.36 5.50
N ASP A 198 4.26 -12.52 5.06
CA ASP A 198 4.13 -13.76 5.80
C ASP A 198 4.89 -13.71 7.13
N GLU A 199 4.54 -14.62 8.05
CA GLU A 199 5.11 -14.69 9.41
C GLU A 199 6.63 -14.80 9.30
N SER A 200 7.35 -13.82 9.84
CA SER A 200 8.80 -13.94 9.91
C SER A 200 9.18 -14.86 11.06
N PRO A 201 10.27 -15.64 10.92
CA PRO A 201 10.66 -16.68 11.87
C PRO A 201 11.15 -16.16 13.24
N VAL A 202 10.90 -14.89 13.57
CA VAL A 202 11.39 -14.22 14.79
C VAL A 202 10.87 -14.89 16.06
N CYS A 203 9.67 -15.45 16.00
CA CYS A 203 8.99 -16.06 17.14
C CYS A 203 8.67 -17.55 16.96
N LEU A 204 9.28 -18.22 15.97
CA LEU A 204 9.21 -19.67 15.89
C LEU A 204 9.65 -20.25 17.23
N PRO A 205 8.92 -21.22 17.80
CA PRO A 205 9.40 -21.91 18.98
C PRO A 205 10.78 -22.44 18.62
N ARG A 206 11.82 -21.96 19.31
CA ARG A 206 13.09 -22.65 19.39
C ARG A 206 12.70 -24.03 19.86
N GLN A 207 12.63 -25.01 18.94
CA GLN A 207 12.35 -26.38 19.32
C GLN A 207 13.31 -26.66 20.44
N GLN A 208 12.77 -26.85 21.65
CA GLN A 208 13.59 -27.18 22.79
C GLN A 208 14.39 -28.39 22.33
N HIS A 209 15.71 -28.26 22.27
CA HIS A 209 16.60 -29.41 22.28
C HIS A 209 16.37 -30.14 23.60
N THR A 210 15.24 -30.83 23.71
CA THR A 210 15.02 -31.96 24.61
C THR A 210 15.61 -33.18 23.89
N GLY A 211 16.90 -33.07 23.57
CA GLY A 211 17.73 -34.15 23.09
C GLY A 211 18.61 -34.63 24.24
N ALA A 212 18.09 -35.60 24.99
CA ALA A 212 18.83 -36.61 25.75
C ALA A 212 20.01 -36.14 26.64
N ALA A 213 19.72 -35.92 27.92
CA ALA A 213 20.65 -36.27 29.00
C ALA A 213 19.98 -37.34 29.89
N ARG A 214 19.97 -38.57 29.39
CA ARG A 214 19.85 -39.80 30.17
C ARG A 214 20.91 -40.75 29.63
N GLY A 215 21.89 -41.08 30.46
CA GLY A 215 23.03 -41.94 30.18
C GLY A 215 24.12 -41.65 31.19
#